data_AF-A0A967K1D0-F1
#
_entry.id   AF-A0A967K1D0-F1
#
_cell.length_a   1.000
_cell.length_b   1.000
_cell.length_c   1.000
_cell.angle_alpha   90.00
_cell.angle_beta   90.00
_cell.angle_gamma   90.00
#
_symmetry.space_group_name_H-M   'P 1'
#
loop_
_entity.id
_entity.type
_entity.pdbx_description
1 polymer ?
#
loop_
_entity_poly.entity_id
_entity_poly.type
_entity_poly.pdbx_seq_one_letter_code
_entity_poly.pdbx_strand_id
1 'polypeptide(L)'
;ASVLVFEAVVLLAAIFHHSNLRLPAGLERVLSRVVITPGLHWVHHHAVRADTDSTYGTALSLWDRLFGTTSATVRWPSMPI
;
A
#
# COMPACT_ATOMS: atom_id res chain seq x y z
N ALA A 1 -20.86 -17.85 1.87
CA ALA A 1 -19.92 -17.59 0.75
C ALA A 1 -19.32 -16.17 0.83
N SER A 2 -20.12 -15.11 0.94
CA SER A 2 -19.61 -13.71 0.88
C SER A 2 -18.55 -13.36 1.93
N VAL A 3 -18.69 -13.83 3.17
CA VAL A 3 -17.67 -13.64 4.22
C VAL A 3 -16.35 -14.30 3.82
N LEU A 4 -16.39 -15.54 3.32
CA LEU A 4 -15.19 -16.25 2.89
C LEU A 4 -14.49 -15.54 1.72
N VAL A 5 -15.27 -14.99 0.77
CA VAL A 5 -14.71 -14.20 -0.34
C VAL A 5 -14.05 -12.92 0.18
N PHE A 6 -14.72 -12.21 1.09
CA PHE A 6 -14.16 -11.01 1.71
C PHE A 6 -12.85 -11.31 2.45
N GLU A 7 -12.84 -12.33 3.31
CA GLU A 7 -11.65 -12.76 4.05
C GLU A 7 -10.52 -13.17 3.12
N ALA A 8 -10.82 -13.90 2.04
CA ALA A 8 -9.82 -14.28 1.05
C ALA A 8 -9.20 -13.05 0.36
N VAL A 9 -10.01 -12.04 0.03
CA VAL A 9 -9.51 -10.79 -0.56
C VAL A 9 -8.62 -10.03 0.43
N VAL A 10 -9.04 -9.90 1.69
CA VAL A 10 -8.25 -9.25 2.74
C VAL A 10 -6.92 -9.98 2.95
N LEU A 11 -6.95 -11.31 3.03
CA LEU A 11 -5.76 -12.13 3.21
C LEU A 11 -4.77 -11.96 2.04
N LEU A 12 -5.26 -12.01 0.80
CA LEU A 12 -4.43 -11.84 -0.38
C LEU A 12 -3.82 -10.43 -0.45
N ALA A 13 -4.59 -9.39 -0.13
CA ALA A 13 -4.10 -8.02 -0.05
C ALA A 13 -3.02 -7.88 1.04
N ALA A 14 -3.26 -8.45 2.22
CA ALA A 14 -2.32 -8.42 3.34
C ALA A 14 -0.99 -9.07 2.98
N ILE A 15 -1.01 -10.26 2.38
CA ILE A 15 0.19 -10.96 1.91
C ILE A 15 0.91 -10.13 0.84
N PHE A 16 0.17 -9.55 -0.11
CA PHE A 16 0.75 -8.77 -1.20
C PHE A 16 1.49 -7.54 -0.67
N HIS A 17 0.83 -6.67 0.11
CA HIS A 17 1.45 -5.41 0.53
C HIS A 17 2.48 -5.55 1.67
N HIS A 18 2.47 -6.66 2.43
CA HIS A 18 3.54 -6.98 3.39
C HIS A 18 4.70 -7.77 2.76
N SER A 19 4.67 -8.04 1.46
CA SER A 19 5.76 -8.74 0.80
C SER A 19 6.99 -7.84 0.62
N ASN A 20 8.18 -8.45 0.55
CA ASN A 20 9.43 -7.75 0.21
C ASN A 20 9.60 -7.56 -1.31
N LEU A 21 8.55 -7.73 -2.10
CA LEU A 21 8.61 -7.55 -3.56
C LEU A 21 8.92 -6.10 -3.91
N ARG A 22 9.80 -5.91 -4.90
CA ARG A 22 10.06 -4.62 -5.54
C ARG A 22 9.45 -4.65 -6.93
N LEU A 23 8.31 -3.99 -7.09
CA LEU A 23 7.67 -3.88 -8.38
C LEU A 23 8.49 -2.98 -9.32
N PRO A 24 8.56 -3.29 -10.63
CA PRO A 24 9.09 -2.36 -11.62
C PRO A 24 8.36 -1.02 -11.57
N ALA A 25 9.06 0.10 -11.74
CA ALA A 25 8.51 1.44 -11.53
C ALA A 25 7.22 1.74 -12.33
N GLY A 26 7.13 1.23 -13.56
CA GLY A 26 5.91 1.38 -14.38
C GLY A 26 4.71 0.61 -13.81
N LEU A 27 4.95 -0.60 -13.30
CA LEU A 27 3.90 -1.42 -12.70
C LEU A 27 3.44 -0.84 -11.35
N GLU A 28 4.40 -0.42 -10.51
CA GLU A 28 4.13 0.28 -9.25
C GLU A 28 3.21 1.49 -9.48
N ARG A 29 3.54 2.35 -10.47
CA ARG A 29 2.77 3.55 -10.81
C ARG A 29 1.35 3.27 -11.28
N VAL A 30 1.12 2.15 -11.96
CA VAL A 30 -0.21 1.78 -12.46
C VAL A 30 -1.04 1.13 -11.36
N LEU A 31 -0.46 0.15 -10.65
CA LEU A 31 -1.15 -0.59 -9.59
C LEU A 31 -1.50 0.30 -8.39
N SER A 32 -0.60 1.21 -7.99
CA SER A 32 -0.80 2.11 -6.85
C SER A 32 -2.00 3.04 -7.00
N ARG A 33 -2.59 3.16 -8.19
CA ARG A 33 -3.83 3.92 -8.42
C ARG A 33 -5.09 3.24 -7.90
N VAL A 34 -5.04 1.92 -7.73
CA VAL A 34 -6.20 1.08 -7.41
C VAL A 34 -5.97 0.25 -6.16
N VAL A 35 -4.80 -0.36 -6.00
CA VAL A 35 -4.48 -1.27 -4.89
C VAL A 35 -3.29 -0.78 -4.07
N ILE A 36 -3.23 -1.21 -2.82
CA ILE A 36 -2.10 -0.95 -1.93
C ILE A 36 -0.96 -1.89 -2.34
N THR A 37 0.14 -1.31 -2.81
CA THR A 37 1.34 -2.02 -3.26
C THR A 37 2.32 -2.21 -2.09
N PRO A 38 3.32 -3.09 -2.23
CA PRO A 38 4.42 -3.19 -1.26
C PRO A 38 5.15 -1.85 -1.06
N GLY A 39 5.24 -1.01 -2.11
CA GLY A 39 5.85 0.31 -2.03
C GLY A 39 5.04 1.27 -1.16
N LEU A 40 3.75 1.38 -1.43
CA LEU A 40 2.82 2.23 -0.67
C LEU A 40 2.77 1.85 0.82
N HIS A 41 2.62 0.56 1.11
CA HIS A 41 2.53 0.07 2.49
C HIS A 41 3.85 0.24 3.27
N TRP A 42 5.00 0.17 2.59
CA TRP A 42 6.27 0.49 3.22
C TRP A 42 6.36 1.95 3.64
N VAL A 43 5.84 2.87 2.83
CA VAL A 43 5.79 4.30 3.17
C VAL A 43 4.87 4.54 4.37
N HIS A 44 3.74 3.83 4.46
CA HIS A 44 2.91 3.82 5.67
C HIS A 44 3.67 3.32 6.91
N HIS A 45 4.67 2.47 6.76
CA HIS A 45 5.53 2.05 7.87
C HIS A 45 6.79 2.90 8.05
N HIS A 46 6.97 4.00 7.31
CA HIS A 46 8.15 4.85 7.45
C HIS A 46 8.29 5.34 8.90
N ALA A 47 9.52 5.44 9.38
CA ALA A 47 9.85 6.07 10.66
C ALA A 47 9.44 7.57 10.76
N VAL A 48 9.20 8.25 9.62
CA VAL A 48 8.69 9.63 9.62
C VAL A 48 7.17 9.62 9.76
N ARG A 49 6.69 10.20 10.86
CA ARG A 49 5.27 10.25 11.21
C ARG A 49 4.35 10.76 10.11
N ALA A 50 4.77 11.76 9.31
CA ALA A 50 3.94 12.28 8.23
C ALA A 50 3.67 11.25 7.12
N ASP A 51 4.60 10.30 6.91
CA ASP A 51 4.40 9.17 6.00
C ASP A 51 3.64 8.03 6.70
N THR A 52 3.87 7.82 8.00
CA THR A 52 3.11 6.85 8.80
C THR A 52 1.62 7.18 8.83
N ASP A 53 1.30 8.45 9.07
CA ASP A 53 -0.06 8.96 9.16
C ASP A 53 -0.62 9.25 7.74
N SER A 54 -0.39 8.32 6.80
CA SER A 54 -0.83 8.38 5.39
C SER A 54 -1.12 6.97 4.84
N THR A 55 -1.79 6.90 3.69
CA THR A 55 -1.96 5.67 2.88
C THR A 55 -2.53 4.49 3.68
N TYR A 56 -3.69 4.71 4.31
CA TYR A 56 -4.31 3.86 5.32
C TYR A 56 -4.99 2.61 4.77
N GLY A 57 -5.23 2.51 3.47
CA GLY A 57 -5.94 1.39 2.86
C GLY A 57 -5.24 0.05 3.11
N THR A 58 -6.03 -1.02 3.27
CA THR A 58 -5.53 -2.41 3.29
C THR A 58 -5.53 -3.02 1.88
N ALA A 59 -6.62 -2.86 1.13
CA ALA A 59 -6.77 -3.46 -0.20
C ALA A 59 -6.72 -2.43 -1.32
N LEU A 60 -7.53 -1.36 -1.20
CA LEU A 60 -7.70 -0.36 -2.24
C LEU A 60 -7.07 0.97 -1.83
N SER A 61 -6.14 1.48 -2.63
CA SER A 61 -5.56 2.83 -2.46
C SER A 61 -6.49 3.93 -2.95
N LEU A 62 -7.58 3.57 -3.62
CA LEU A 62 -8.61 4.51 -4.09
C LEU A 62 -9.16 5.37 -2.94
N TRP A 63 -9.32 4.78 -1.76
CA TRP A 63 -9.81 5.49 -0.58
C TRP A 63 -8.85 6.60 -0.18
N ASP A 64 -7.55 6.34 -0.14
CA ASP A 64 -6.56 7.35 0.20
C ASP A 64 -6.48 8.49 -0.80
N ARG A 65 -6.79 8.22 -2.07
CA ARG A 65 -6.88 9.25 -3.10
C ARG A 65 -8.16 10.08 -2.97
N LEU A 66 -9.27 9.42 -2.64
CA LEU A 66 -10.56 10.07 -2.44
C LEU A 66 -10.54 11.02 -1.23
N PHE A 67 -9.88 10.60 -0.14
CA PHE A 67 -9.81 11.36 1.11
C PHE A 67 -8.54 12.21 1.26
N GLY A 68 -7.65 12.20 0.26
CA GLY A 68 -6.45 13.05 0.25
C GLY A 68 -5.38 12.64 1.27
N THR A 69 -5.32 11.35 1.63
CA THR A 69 -4.37 10.78 2.59
C THR A 69 -3.21 10.02 1.94
N THR A 70 -3.09 10.05 0.60
CA THR A 70 -1.98 9.39 -0.11
C THR A 70 -0.66 10.15 0.13
N SER A 71 0.39 9.47 0.58
CA SER A 71 1.73 10.08 0.62
C SER A 71 2.34 10.19 -0.78
N ALA A 72 3.08 11.27 -1.02
CA ALA A 72 3.88 11.47 -2.23
C ALA A 72 5.26 10.81 -2.15
N THR A 73 5.63 10.30 -0.97
CA THR A 73 6.92 9.64 -0.74
C THR A 73 6.99 8.32 -1.50
N VAL A 74 8.16 8.04 -2.07
CA VAL A 74 8.43 6.81 -2.81
C VAL A 74 9.45 5.99 -2.04
N ARG A 75 9.15 4.71 -1.79
CA ARG A 75 10.08 3.79 -1.12
C ARG A 75 11.46 3.75 -1.81
N TRP A 76 12.53 3.88 -1.02
CA TRP A 76 13.92 3.65 -1.46
C TRP A 76 14.56 2.45 -0.72
N PRO A 77 15.69 1.90 -1.21
CA PRO A 77 16.23 0.64 -0.71
C PRO A 77 16.54 0.55 0.78
N SER A 78 16.91 1.67 1.40
CA SER A 78 17.32 1.78 2.81
C SER A 78 16.36 2.68 3.61
N MET A 79 15.10 2.74 3.19
CA MET A 79 14.07 3.52 3.88
C MET A 79 13.81 2.92 5.26
N PRO A 80 14.02 3.68 6.35
CA PRO A 80 13.78 3.18 7.70
C PRO A 80 12.28 2.95 7.89
N ILE A 81 11.95 1.95 8.70
CA ILE A 81 10.59 1.71 9.20
C ILE A 81 10.62 1.81 10.72
#